data_AF-M1WDH7-F1
#
_entry.id   AF-M1WDH7-F1
#
_cell.length_a   1.000
_cell.length_b   1.000
_cell.length_c   1.000
_cell.angle_alpha   90.00
_cell.angle_beta   90.00
_cell.angle_gamma   90.00
#
_symmetry.space_group_name_H-M   'P 1'
#
loop_
_entity.id
_entity.type
_entity.pdbx_description
1 polymer ?
#
loop_
_entity_poly.entity_id
_entity_poly.type
_entity_poly.pdbx_seq_one_letter_code
_entity_poly.pdbx_strand_id
1 'polypeptide(L)'
;MNTQMEVDSGSGTGSITLEQLTNQMLVHQNELRQLREEKAAMQQQLANLMAAPTPPPASTPPASAPARKALPFNHIFDGDETMFKSWKTAITSKLRSDAAFIGNHFSVKNMVRRRVAPEYNNGSAVNYNPAHFLEYLELIYNDSKAADRARSELENITQKPREPFDDYRMRFEDLLARSDSMDLPDREKIILIQRGLRTEFDSQCATVGIPKRDYAGAVAKWQAVADGTEDCALRAKAKGRAVYTTSVQRDTDGDVQMTGVNTTGFKTKKSGKSGNASAKTGTAAKWVSQAVLAQRREAGQCLRCGKAGHRIANCNMSSPVRPAKTTGVRVCDVSEETEDDADSDDSEKDLPSA
;
A
#
# COMPACT_ATOMS: atom_id res chain seq x y z
N MET A 1 -11.44 -78.87 43.00
CA MET A 1 -12.74 -79.48 43.31
C MET A 1 -13.73 -78.36 43.57
N ASN A 2 -14.79 -78.28 42.75
CA ASN A 2 -16.10 -77.60 42.88
C ASN A 2 -16.13 -76.16 43.46
N THR A 3 -16.80 -75.17 42.87
CA THR A 3 -18.27 -75.06 42.64
C THR A 3 -18.48 -73.73 41.86
N GLN A 4 -18.99 -73.74 40.62
CA GLN A 4 -20.38 -73.38 40.21
C GLN A 4 -20.63 -71.85 40.17
N MET A 5 -20.65 -71.24 38.98
CA MET A 5 -21.85 -70.82 38.20
C MET A 5 -22.84 -69.94 38.98
N GLU A 6 -22.90 -68.65 38.63
CA GLU A 6 -24.16 -67.92 38.53
C GLU A 6 -24.05 -66.82 37.47
N VAL A 7 -24.93 -66.95 36.47
CA VAL A 7 -25.16 -66.06 35.34
C VAL A 7 -26.46 -65.37 35.70
N ASP A 8 -26.45 -64.07 35.99
CA ASP A 8 -27.69 -63.35 36.26
C ASP A 8 -28.00 -62.37 35.12
N SER A 9 -28.75 -62.90 34.16
CA SER A 9 -29.37 -62.17 33.05
C SER A 9 -30.65 -61.51 33.55
N GLY A 10 -30.55 -60.37 34.20
CA GLY A 10 -31.69 -59.54 34.60
C GLY A 10 -32.32 -58.81 33.42
N SER A 11 -33.13 -59.50 32.62
CA SER A 11 -34.06 -58.89 31.65
C SER A 11 -35.23 -58.24 32.40
N GLY A 12 -34.99 -57.04 32.94
CA GLY A 12 -36.01 -56.19 33.53
C GLY A 12 -36.83 -55.49 32.46
N THR A 13 -37.83 -56.18 31.89
CA THR A 13 -38.88 -55.52 31.11
C THR A 13 -39.81 -54.78 32.09
N GLY A 14 -39.41 -53.56 32.45
CA GLY A 14 -40.22 -52.65 33.26
C GLY A 14 -41.50 -52.29 32.51
N SER A 15 -42.59 -52.99 32.83
CA SER A 15 -43.93 -52.65 32.34
C SER A 15 -44.33 -51.29 32.90
N ILE A 16 -44.28 -50.26 32.06
CA ILE A 16 -44.74 -48.91 32.40
C ILE A 16 -46.24 -49.02 32.66
N THR A 17 -46.64 -48.79 33.91
CA THR A 17 -48.05 -48.84 34.28
C THR A 17 -48.81 -47.68 33.62
N LEU A 18 -50.08 -47.89 33.29
CA LEU A 18 -50.94 -46.86 32.69
C LEU A 18 -50.94 -45.56 33.52
N GLU A 19 -50.87 -45.69 34.85
CA GLU A 19 -50.76 -44.56 35.78
C GLU A 19 -49.45 -43.78 35.65
N GLN A 20 -48.34 -44.46 35.34
CA GLN A 20 -47.07 -43.80 35.11
C GLN A 20 -47.09 -43.01 33.79
N LEU A 21 -47.78 -43.52 32.77
CA LEU A 21 -47.97 -42.83 31.50
C LEU A 21 -48.89 -41.60 31.62
N THR A 22 -50.00 -41.71 32.36
CA THR A 22 -50.92 -40.58 32.58
C THR A 22 -50.26 -39.46 33.39
N ASN A 23 -49.48 -39.80 34.41
CA ASN A 23 -48.70 -38.83 35.18
C ASN A 23 -47.63 -38.14 34.30
N GLN A 24 -46.94 -38.88 33.44
CA GLN A 24 -45.96 -38.30 32.52
C GLN A 24 -46.62 -37.34 31.52
N MET A 25 -47.80 -37.69 30.99
CA MET A 25 -48.54 -36.83 30.07
C MET A 25 -48.99 -35.53 30.73
N LEU A 26 -49.43 -35.60 32.00
CA LEU A 26 -49.86 -34.44 32.76
C LEU A 26 -48.69 -33.48 33.04
N VAL A 27 -47.53 -34.02 33.41
CA VAL A 27 -46.30 -33.23 33.60
C VAL A 27 -45.92 -32.52 32.31
N HIS A 28 -45.92 -33.24 31.18
CA HIS A 28 -45.58 -32.66 29.89
C HIS A 28 -46.60 -31.59 29.44
N GLN A 29 -47.89 -31.80 29.72
CA GLN A 29 -48.92 -30.81 29.41
C GLN A 29 -48.75 -29.51 30.22
N ASN A 30 -48.35 -29.61 31.49
CA ASN A 30 -48.06 -28.45 32.32
C ASN A 30 -46.80 -27.72 31.85
N GLU A 31 -45.76 -28.44 31.45
CA GLU A 31 -44.54 -27.85 30.88
C GLU A 31 -44.82 -27.08 29.58
N LEU A 32 -45.64 -27.64 28.69
CA LEU A 32 -46.08 -26.94 27.48
C LEU A 32 -46.94 -25.70 27.76
N ARG A 33 -47.65 -25.66 28.88
CA ARG A 33 -48.38 -24.46 29.31
C ARG A 33 -47.41 -23.38 29.78
N GLN A 34 -46.45 -23.77 30.61
CA GLN A 34 -45.42 -22.87 31.13
C GLN A 34 -44.58 -22.24 30.02
N LEU A 35 -44.14 -23.04 29.03
CA LEU A 35 -43.38 -22.53 27.88
C LEU A 35 -44.18 -21.55 27.02
N ARG A 36 -45.50 -21.74 26.90
CA ARG A 36 -46.37 -20.81 26.15
C ARG A 36 -46.52 -19.48 26.89
N GLU A 37 -46.67 -19.51 28.21
CA GLU A 37 -46.74 -18.32 29.05
C GLU A 37 -45.42 -17.54 29.03
N GLU A 38 -44.28 -18.22 29.14
CA GLU A 38 -42.96 -17.60 29.06
C GLU A 38 -42.71 -16.95 27.70
N LYS A 39 -43.07 -17.64 26.60
CA LYS A 39 -42.96 -17.09 25.25
C LYS A 39 -43.87 -15.86 25.07
N ALA A 40 -45.08 -15.88 25.62
CA ALA A 40 -45.99 -14.74 25.57
C ALA A 40 -45.45 -13.55 26.37
N ALA A 41 -44.89 -13.79 27.57
CA ALA A 41 -44.27 -12.77 28.39
C ALA A 41 -43.06 -12.13 27.70
N MET A 42 -42.19 -12.94 27.07
CA MET A 42 -41.03 -12.45 26.31
C MET A 42 -41.46 -11.64 25.08
N GLN A 43 -42.50 -12.07 24.36
CA GLN A 43 -43.06 -11.29 23.25
C GLN A 43 -43.65 -9.96 23.73
N GLN A 44 -44.28 -9.92 24.90
CA GLN A 44 -44.81 -8.69 25.48
C GLN A 44 -43.70 -7.74 25.94
N GLN A 45 -42.58 -8.27 26.47
CA GLN A 45 -41.39 -7.48 26.78
C GLN A 45 -40.78 -6.85 25.51
N LEU A 46 -40.66 -7.62 24.42
CA LEU A 46 -40.23 -7.08 23.13
C LEU A 46 -41.20 -6.02 22.60
N ALA A 47 -42.51 -6.25 22.70
CA ALA A 47 -43.51 -5.26 22.31
C ALA A 47 -43.42 -3.97 23.13
N ASN A 48 -43.17 -4.05 24.44
CA ASN A 48 -42.98 -2.88 25.30
C ASN A 48 -41.66 -2.14 25.03
N LEU A 49 -40.59 -2.84 24.63
CA LEU A 49 -39.34 -2.20 24.19
C LEU A 49 -39.49 -1.54 22.80
N MET A 50 -40.35 -2.08 21.93
CA MET A 50 -40.61 -1.55 20.60
C MET A 50 -41.70 -0.45 20.60
N ALA A 51 -42.52 -0.36 21.64
CA ALA A 51 -43.47 0.73 21.85
C ALA A 51 -42.71 2.00 22.29
N ALA A 52 -42.16 2.73 21.32
CA ALA A 52 -41.56 4.04 21.54
C ALA A 52 -42.58 5.01 22.18
N PRO A 53 -42.16 5.88 23.12
CA PRO A 53 -43.01 6.95 23.59
C PRO A 53 -43.38 7.87 22.43
N THR A 54 -44.69 8.11 22.27
CA THR A 54 -45.25 9.07 21.34
C THR A 54 -44.59 10.44 21.52
N PRO A 55 -43.99 11.04 20.47
CA PRO A 55 -43.56 12.43 20.55
C PRO A 55 -44.77 13.37 20.59
N PRO A 56 -44.69 14.51 21.31
CA PRO A 56 -45.69 15.57 21.26
C PRO A 56 -45.82 16.16 19.84
N PRO A 57 -46.96 16.81 19.51
CA PRO A 57 -47.30 17.19 18.13
C PRO A 57 -46.21 18.03 17.47
N ALA A 58 -45.82 17.58 16.28
CA ALA A 58 -44.77 18.14 15.46
C ALA A 58 -44.98 19.64 15.19
N SER A 59 -44.02 20.42 15.68
CA SER A 59 -43.57 21.64 15.03
C SER A 59 -43.32 21.38 13.54
N THR A 60 -43.86 22.27 12.72
CA THR A 60 -43.34 22.77 11.43
C THR A 60 -42.55 21.79 10.55
N PRO A 61 -42.99 21.49 9.32
CA PRO A 61 -42.24 20.62 8.40
C PRO A 61 -40.83 21.19 8.17
N PRO A 62 -39.76 20.39 8.34
CA PRO A 62 -38.44 20.84 7.95
C PRO A 62 -38.45 21.04 6.44
N ALA A 63 -37.96 22.22 6.05
CA ALA A 63 -37.66 22.61 4.70
C ALA A 63 -37.07 21.45 3.91
N SER A 64 -37.57 21.29 2.67
CA SER A 64 -37.01 20.47 1.60
C SER A 64 -35.53 20.18 1.81
N ALA A 65 -35.21 18.92 2.10
CA ALA A 65 -33.83 18.45 2.01
C ALA A 65 -33.28 18.90 0.65
N PRO A 66 -32.09 19.54 0.60
CA PRO A 66 -31.54 19.98 -0.66
C PRO A 66 -31.43 18.76 -1.57
N ALA A 67 -32.06 18.84 -2.74
CA ALA A 67 -31.92 17.85 -3.80
C ALA A 67 -30.43 17.77 -4.16
N ARG A 68 -29.69 16.87 -3.50
CA ARG A 68 -28.30 16.60 -3.82
C ARG A 68 -28.32 15.98 -5.20
N LYS A 69 -27.64 16.63 -6.15
CA LYS A 69 -27.40 16.05 -7.47
C LYS A 69 -26.65 14.74 -7.23
N ALA A 70 -27.15 13.64 -7.81
CA ALA A 70 -26.46 12.37 -7.76
C ALA A 70 -25.00 12.58 -8.19
N LEU A 71 -24.06 12.14 -7.35
CA LEU A 71 -22.64 12.24 -7.66
C LEU A 71 -22.39 11.56 -9.00
N PRO A 72 -21.70 12.23 -9.96
CA PRO A 72 -21.48 11.68 -11.29
C PRO A 72 -20.94 10.24 -11.19
N PHE A 73 -21.64 9.31 -11.83
CA PHE A 73 -21.37 7.87 -11.76
C PHE A 73 -20.24 7.54 -12.74
N ASN A 74 -18.99 7.73 -12.32
CA ASN A 74 -17.82 7.51 -13.18
C ASN A 74 -17.03 6.22 -12.84
N HIS A 75 -17.59 5.32 -12.03
CA HIS A 75 -16.92 4.06 -11.66
C HIS A 75 -17.58 2.87 -12.35
N ILE A 76 -17.50 2.83 -13.68
CA ILE A 76 -17.80 1.61 -14.42
C ILE A 76 -16.65 0.63 -14.16
N PHE A 77 -16.97 -0.60 -13.75
CA PHE A 77 -15.94 -1.62 -13.56
C PHE A 77 -15.47 -2.15 -14.90
N ASP A 78 -14.16 -2.11 -15.10
CA ASP A 78 -13.52 -2.51 -16.35
C ASP A 78 -13.23 -4.01 -16.43
N GLY A 79 -13.36 -4.73 -15.31
CA GLY A 79 -13.01 -6.15 -15.22
C GLY A 79 -11.61 -6.40 -14.67
N ASP A 80 -10.87 -5.35 -14.31
CA ASP A 80 -9.54 -5.47 -13.73
C ASP A 80 -9.60 -5.99 -12.29
N GLU A 81 -9.04 -7.18 -12.07
CA GLU A 81 -8.98 -7.86 -10.76
C GLU A 81 -8.26 -7.01 -9.69
N THR A 82 -7.23 -6.27 -10.07
CA THR A 82 -6.44 -5.42 -9.16
C THR A 82 -7.24 -4.24 -8.60
N MET A 83 -8.19 -3.72 -9.39
CA MET A 83 -9.03 -2.58 -9.03
C MET A 83 -10.38 -3.02 -8.47
N PHE A 84 -10.68 -4.32 -8.47
CA PHE A 84 -11.96 -4.85 -8.02
C PHE A 84 -12.27 -4.49 -6.56
N LYS A 85 -11.30 -4.65 -5.65
CA LYS A 85 -11.50 -4.36 -4.21
C LYS A 85 -11.79 -2.87 -3.95
N SER A 86 -11.03 -1.98 -4.58
CA SER A 86 -11.22 -0.53 -4.43
C SER A 86 -12.55 -0.09 -5.06
N TRP A 87 -12.89 -0.63 -6.23
CA TRP A 87 -14.17 -0.40 -6.89
C TRP A 87 -15.36 -0.90 -6.05
N LYS A 88 -15.28 -2.12 -5.49
CA LYS A 88 -16.31 -2.71 -4.63
C LYS A 88 -16.57 -1.84 -3.40
N THR A 89 -15.54 -1.33 -2.74
CA THR A 89 -15.68 -0.42 -1.60
C THR A 89 -16.35 0.90 -2.02
N ALA A 90 -15.94 1.46 -3.16
CA ALA A 90 -16.54 2.69 -3.69
C ALA A 90 -18.03 2.50 -4.02
N ILE A 91 -18.40 1.41 -4.68
CA ILE A 91 -19.80 1.09 -5.00
C ILE A 91 -20.61 0.80 -3.74
N THR A 92 -20.09 0.00 -2.80
CA THR A 92 -20.80 -0.29 -1.54
C THR A 92 -21.06 0.99 -0.73
N SER A 93 -20.08 1.89 -0.66
CA SER A 93 -20.23 3.20 0.00
C SER A 93 -21.25 4.08 -0.71
N LYS A 94 -21.25 4.06 -2.05
CA LYS A 94 -22.23 4.79 -2.86
C LYS A 94 -23.64 4.24 -2.71
N LEU A 95 -23.81 2.92 -2.77
CA LEU A 95 -25.11 2.27 -2.53
C LEU A 95 -25.66 2.61 -1.15
N ARG A 96 -24.80 2.68 -0.12
CA ARG A 96 -25.21 3.12 1.22
C ARG A 96 -25.65 4.59 1.26
N SER A 97 -24.96 5.47 0.54
CA SER A 97 -25.20 6.92 0.59
C SER A 97 -26.36 7.38 -0.32
N ASP A 98 -26.51 6.73 -1.48
CA ASP A 98 -27.42 7.12 -2.55
C ASP A 98 -28.56 6.09 -2.77
N ALA A 99 -28.78 5.18 -1.81
CA ALA A 99 -29.81 4.13 -1.87
C ALA A 99 -31.18 4.66 -2.29
N ALA A 100 -31.57 5.83 -1.76
CA ALA A 100 -32.86 6.45 -2.02
C ALA A 100 -33.01 7.06 -3.43
N PHE A 101 -31.90 7.32 -4.13
CA PHE A 101 -31.89 8.01 -5.44
C PHE A 101 -31.56 7.07 -6.60
N ILE A 102 -30.68 6.09 -6.41
CA ILE A 102 -30.19 5.19 -7.47
C ILE A 102 -31.08 3.93 -7.58
N GLY A 103 -31.79 3.59 -6.51
CA GLY A 103 -32.42 2.28 -6.37
C GLY A 103 -31.38 1.15 -6.28
N ASN A 104 -31.80 -0.09 -6.54
CA ASN A 104 -30.95 -1.29 -6.44
C ASN A 104 -30.14 -1.60 -7.72
N HIS A 105 -30.02 -0.64 -8.66
CA HIS A 105 -29.42 -0.90 -9.96
C HIS A 105 -28.03 -0.26 -10.10
N PHE A 106 -27.06 -0.99 -10.68
CA PHE A 106 -25.73 -0.48 -11.00
C PHE A 106 -25.25 -1.03 -12.34
N SER A 107 -24.36 -0.27 -13.00
CA SER A 107 -23.90 -0.56 -14.35
C SER A 107 -22.46 -1.07 -14.36
N VAL A 108 -22.24 -2.19 -15.04
CA VAL A 108 -20.93 -2.84 -15.25
C VAL A 108 -20.60 -2.83 -16.75
N LYS A 109 -19.32 -2.77 -17.18
CA LYS A 109 -18.96 -2.80 -18.61
C LYS A 109 -19.40 -4.10 -19.29
N ASN A 110 -19.61 -4.04 -20.61
CA ASN A 110 -20.07 -5.18 -21.42
C ASN A 110 -19.17 -6.43 -21.31
N MET A 111 -17.86 -6.28 -21.13
CA MET A 111 -16.94 -7.42 -20.95
C MET A 111 -17.22 -8.19 -19.65
N VAL A 112 -17.49 -7.47 -18.56
CA VAL A 112 -17.87 -8.09 -17.28
C VAL A 112 -19.27 -8.68 -17.37
N ARG A 113 -20.21 -8.00 -18.06
CA ARG A 113 -21.55 -8.54 -18.30
C ARG A 113 -21.52 -9.89 -19.03
N ARG A 114 -20.59 -10.09 -19.97
CA ARG A 114 -20.43 -11.38 -20.68
C ARG A 114 -19.95 -12.50 -19.76
N ARG A 115 -19.02 -12.21 -18.83
CA ARG A 115 -18.51 -13.22 -17.87
C ARG A 115 -19.51 -13.57 -16.77
N VAL A 116 -20.35 -12.60 -16.39
CA VAL A 116 -21.29 -12.67 -15.27
C VAL A 116 -22.73 -12.79 -15.79
N ALA A 117 -22.90 -13.14 -17.08
CA ALA A 117 -24.17 -13.16 -17.79
C ALA A 117 -25.28 -13.99 -17.11
N PRO A 118 -24.99 -15.18 -16.51
CA PRO A 118 -26.06 -15.99 -15.91
C PRO A 118 -26.73 -15.26 -14.73
N GLU A 119 -25.95 -14.71 -13.80
CA GLU A 119 -26.45 -13.97 -12.64
C GLU A 119 -26.89 -12.54 -12.97
N TYR A 120 -26.25 -11.89 -13.95
CA TYR A 120 -26.63 -10.54 -14.39
C TYR A 120 -27.98 -10.52 -15.10
N ASN A 121 -28.27 -11.51 -15.95
CA ASN A 121 -29.55 -11.60 -16.65
C ASN A 121 -30.69 -11.96 -15.70
N ASN A 122 -30.43 -12.74 -14.65
CA ASN A 122 -31.38 -13.00 -13.57
C ASN A 122 -31.65 -11.76 -12.70
N GLY A 123 -30.79 -10.73 -12.75
CA GLY A 123 -30.94 -9.51 -11.98
C GLY A 123 -32.03 -8.54 -12.47
N SER A 124 -32.66 -8.84 -13.60
CA SER A 124 -33.87 -8.12 -14.04
C SER A 124 -35.15 -8.64 -13.35
N ALA A 125 -35.04 -9.63 -12.46
CA ALA A 125 -36.15 -10.13 -11.67
C ALA A 125 -36.54 -9.17 -10.53
N VAL A 126 -37.81 -9.19 -10.13
CA VAL A 126 -38.47 -8.28 -9.16
C VAL A 126 -37.79 -8.24 -7.77
N ASN A 127 -36.93 -9.22 -7.44
CA ASN A 127 -36.25 -9.36 -6.14
C ASN A 127 -34.72 -9.28 -6.23
N TYR A 128 -34.17 -8.53 -7.19
CA TYR A 128 -32.72 -8.41 -7.31
C TYR A 128 -32.08 -7.75 -6.08
N ASN A 129 -31.24 -8.53 -5.39
CA ASN A 129 -30.45 -8.04 -4.28
C ASN A 129 -29.04 -7.65 -4.77
N PRO A 130 -28.69 -6.35 -4.76
CA PRO A 130 -27.38 -5.89 -5.22
C PRO A 130 -26.23 -6.46 -4.38
N ALA A 131 -26.47 -6.81 -3.10
CA ALA A 131 -25.47 -7.41 -2.24
C ALA A 131 -25.05 -8.81 -2.74
N HIS A 132 -26.03 -9.64 -3.14
CA HIS A 132 -25.77 -11.00 -3.64
C HIS A 132 -24.94 -10.98 -4.93
N PHE A 133 -25.18 -10.00 -5.81
CA PHE A 133 -24.35 -9.84 -7.00
C PHE A 133 -22.92 -9.38 -6.69
N LEU A 134 -22.74 -8.51 -5.70
CA LEU A 134 -21.39 -8.11 -5.25
C LEU A 134 -20.63 -9.27 -4.61
N GLU A 135 -21.32 -10.17 -3.89
CA GLU A 135 -20.76 -11.43 -3.39
C GLU A 135 -20.37 -12.37 -4.53
N TYR A 136 -21.21 -12.50 -5.57
CA TYR A 136 -20.88 -13.31 -6.74
C TYR A 136 -19.67 -12.74 -7.52
N LEU A 137 -19.60 -11.42 -7.67
CA LEU A 137 -18.41 -10.78 -8.25
C LEU A 137 -17.17 -10.98 -7.39
N GLU A 138 -17.31 -10.97 -6.07
CA GLU A 138 -16.22 -11.29 -5.16
C GLU A 138 -15.74 -12.73 -5.35
N LEU A 139 -16.64 -13.69 -5.55
CA LEU A 139 -16.22 -15.07 -5.83
C LEU A 139 -15.37 -15.19 -7.11
N ILE A 140 -15.70 -14.42 -8.16
CA ILE A 140 -15.03 -14.50 -9.46
C ILE A 140 -13.72 -13.71 -9.50
N TYR A 141 -13.75 -12.48 -8.96
CA TYR A 141 -12.65 -11.52 -9.09
C TYR A 141 -11.79 -11.41 -7.84
N ASN A 142 -12.19 -12.01 -6.70
CA ASN A 142 -11.31 -12.09 -5.55
C ASN A 142 -10.27 -13.18 -5.80
N ASP A 143 -9.01 -12.76 -5.80
CA ASP A 143 -7.91 -13.69 -5.88
C ASP A 143 -7.78 -14.43 -4.55
N SER A 144 -8.37 -15.62 -4.48
CA SER A 144 -8.30 -16.54 -3.32
C SER A 144 -6.85 -16.82 -2.91
N LYS A 145 -5.92 -16.83 -3.87
CA LYS A 145 -4.49 -17.08 -3.61
C LYS A 145 -3.73 -15.82 -3.22
N ALA A 146 -4.33 -14.63 -3.30
CA ALA A 146 -3.62 -13.40 -2.94
C ALA A 146 -3.24 -13.37 -1.45
N ALA A 147 -4.10 -13.88 -0.57
CA ALA A 147 -3.80 -13.98 0.85
C ALA A 147 -2.66 -14.98 1.12
N ASP A 148 -2.67 -16.13 0.45
CA ASP A 148 -1.60 -17.14 0.57
C ASP A 148 -0.25 -16.63 0.02
N ARG A 149 -0.28 -15.90 -1.10
CA ARG A 149 0.93 -15.25 -1.65
C ARG A 149 1.44 -14.16 -0.71
N ALA A 150 0.55 -13.34 -0.14
CA ALA A 150 0.93 -12.34 0.85
C ALA A 150 1.52 -12.98 2.11
N ARG A 151 0.97 -14.11 2.58
CA ARG A 151 1.54 -14.88 3.70
C ARG A 151 2.93 -15.42 3.37
N SER A 152 3.11 -15.98 2.18
CA SER A 152 4.41 -16.47 1.70
C SER A 152 5.44 -15.34 1.59
N GLU A 153 5.01 -14.14 1.17
CA GLU A 153 5.85 -12.96 1.08
C GLU A 153 6.19 -12.38 2.46
N LEU A 154 5.22 -12.36 3.39
CA LEU A 154 5.40 -11.96 4.78
C LEU A 154 6.46 -12.82 5.48
N GLU A 155 6.49 -14.12 5.21
CA GLU A 155 7.51 -14.99 5.76
C GLU A 155 8.91 -14.69 5.22
N ASN A 156 9.02 -14.29 3.96
CA ASN A 156 10.30 -14.03 3.31
C ASN A 156 10.71 -12.55 3.30
N ILE A 157 9.93 -11.69 3.96
CA ILE A 157 10.20 -10.25 3.97
C ILE A 157 11.52 -9.96 4.68
N THR A 158 12.35 -9.14 4.06
CA THR A 158 13.62 -8.69 4.61
C THR A 158 13.80 -7.19 4.39
N GLN A 159 14.51 -6.55 5.32
CA GLN A 159 14.90 -5.16 5.26
C GLN A 159 16.04 -5.00 4.25
N LYS A 160 15.88 -4.12 3.28
CA LYS A 160 16.91 -3.88 2.26
C LYS A 160 18.14 -3.18 2.89
N PRO A 161 19.35 -3.31 2.32
CA PRO A 161 20.59 -2.79 2.92
C PRO A 161 20.62 -1.29 3.22
N ARG A 162 19.83 -0.47 2.51
CA ARG A 162 19.77 0.99 2.67
C ARG A 162 18.37 1.52 2.99
N GLU A 163 17.44 0.62 3.30
CA GLU A 163 16.07 1.00 3.59
C GLU A 163 15.94 1.42 5.07
N PRO A 164 15.30 2.56 5.35
CA PRO A 164 15.00 2.98 6.71
C PRO A 164 14.01 2.01 7.36
N PHE A 165 14.00 1.96 8.68
CA PHE A 165 13.13 1.02 9.40
C PHE A 165 11.65 1.30 9.15
N ASP A 166 11.23 2.57 9.05
CA ASP A 166 9.83 2.93 8.82
C ASP A 166 9.30 2.41 7.48
N ASP A 167 10.08 2.50 6.39
CA ASP A 167 9.69 1.96 5.08
C ASP A 167 9.52 0.44 5.13
N TYR A 168 10.46 -0.25 5.79
CA TYR A 168 10.36 -1.70 5.99
C TYR A 168 9.13 -2.08 6.82
N ARG A 169 8.85 -1.34 7.90
CA ARG A 169 7.67 -1.55 8.76
C ARG A 169 6.38 -1.36 7.95
N MET A 170 6.26 -0.30 7.16
CA MET A 170 5.06 -0.07 6.35
C MET A 170 4.80 -1.24 5.38
N ARG A 171 5.84 -1.78 4.74
CA ARG A 171 5.70 -2.96 3.88
C ARG A 171 5.27 -4.19 4.67
N PHE A 172 5.81 -4.38 5.87
CA PHE A 172 5.44 -5.49 6.76
C PHE A 172 3.97 -5.39 7.20
N GLU A 173 3.51 -4.22 7.61
CA GLU A 173 2.12 -3.99 8.04
C GLU A 173 1.12 -4.13 6.88
N ASP A 174 1.47 -3.65 5.69
CA ASP A 174 0.69 -3.87 4.47
C ASP A 174 0.58 -5.36 4.13
N LEU A 175 1.67 -6.13 4.27
CA LEU A 175 1.63 -7.58 4.08
C LEU A 175 0.80 -8.31 5.13
N LEU A 176 0.86 -7.89 6.40
CA LEU A 176 -0.01 -8.43 7.46
C LEU A 176 -1.49 -8.20 7.16
N ALA A 177 -1.84 -7.01 6.66
CA ALA A 177 -3.20 -6.68 6.27
C ALA A 177 -3.67 -7.51 5.05
N ARG A 178 -2.77 -7.79 4.09
CA ARG A 178 -3.09 -8.58 2.90
C ARG A 178 -3.16 -10.08 3.15
N SER A 179 -2.38 -10.60 4.09
CA SER A 179 -2.34 -12.03 4.44
C SER A 179 -3.40 -12.44 5.46
N ASP A 180 -4.33 -11.52 5.80
CA ASP A 180 -5.35 -11.71 6.82
C ASP A 180 -4.76 -12.21 8.15
N SER A 181 -3.58 -11.67 8.49
CA SER A 181 -2.78 -12.11 9.65
C SER A 181 -2.65 -10.99 10.69
N MET A 182 -3.57 -10.01 10.65
CA MET A 182 -3.62 -8.90 11.61
C MET A 182 -3.86 -9.38 13.04
N ASP A 183 -4.57 -10.49 13.21
CA ASP A 183 -4.90 -11.06 14.52
C ASP A 183 -3.79 -11.93 15.13
N LEU A 184 -2.62 -12.00 14.47
CA LEU A 184 -1.47 -12.70 15.04
C LEU A 184 -1.11 -12.13 16.43
N PRO A 185 -0.76 -12.98 17.40
CA PRO A 185 -0.27 -12.54 18.69
C PRO A 185 0.94 -11.61 18.52
N ASP A 186 1.02 -10.57 19.36
CA ASP A 186 2.11 -9.58 19.32
C ASP A 186 3.50 -10.21 19.35
N ARG A 187 3.67 -11.30 20.11
CA ARG A 187 4.93 -12.06 20.17
C ARG A 187 5.34 -12.59 18.79
N GLU A 188 4.40 -13.08 18.00
CA GLU A 188 4.67 -13.65 16.67
C GLU A 188 5.00 -12.55 15.67
N LYS A 189 4.27 -11.43 15.71
CA LYS A 189 4.58 -10.23 14.92
C LYS A 189 6.00 -9.73 15.20
N ILE A 190 6.41 -9.70 16.47
CA ILE A 190 7.76 -9.30 16.87
C ILE A 190 8.82 -10.24 16.29
N ILE A 191 8.60 -11.56 16.39
CA ILE A 191 9.54 -12.56 15.85
C ILE A 191 9.66 -12.44 14.33
N LEU A 192 8.54 -12.24 13.62
CA LEU A 192 8.54 -12.10 12.16
C LEU A 192 9.31 -10.85 11.71
N ILE A 193 9.07 -9.69 12.34
CA ILE A 193 9.85 -8.49 12.04
C ILE A 193 11.34 -8.71 12.32
N GLN A 194 11.68 -9.26 13.50
CA GLN A 194 13.08 -9.49 13.90
C GLN A 194 13.83 -10.38 12.91
N ARG A 195 13.19 -11.43 12.39
CA ARG A 195 13.78 -12.33 11.39
C ARG A 195 14.17 -11.60 10.10
N GLY A 196 13.42 -10.57 9.72
CA GLY A 196 13.68 -9.80 8.51
C GLY A 196 14.53 -8.55 8.71
N LEU A 197 14.92 -8.19 9.94
CA LEU A 197 15.77 -7.02 10.21
C LEU A 197 17.19 -7.21 9.65
N ARG A 198 17.81 -6.09 9.26
CA ARG A 198 19.23 -6.09 8.89
C ARG A 198 20.08 -6.42 10.12
N THR A 199 21.08 -7.29 9.96
CA THR A 199 21.98 -7.75 11.04
C THR A 199 22.62 -6.59 11.84
N GLU A 200 23.05 -5.53 11.17
CA GLU A 200 23.61 -4.34 11.82
C GLU A 200 22.58 -3.64 12.74
N PHE A 201 21.36 -3.47 12.24
CA PHE A 201 20.28 -2.82 12.98
C PHE A 201 19.79 -3.72 14.12
N ASP A 202 19.68 -5.03 13.87
CA ASP A 202 19.31 -6.03 14.88
C ASP A 202 20.31 -6.05 16.05
N SER A 203 21.62 -5.97 15.77
CA SER A 203 22.65 -5.89 16.82
C SER A 203 22.50 -4.66 17.73
N GLN A 204 22.12 -3.52 17.17
CA GLN A 204 21.87 -2.29 17.92
C GLN A 204 20.58 -2.40 18.75
N CYS A 205 19.55 -2.99 18.16
CA CYS A 205 18.28 -3.29 18.82
C CYS A 205 18.45 -4.24 20.01
N ALA A 206 19.31 -5.26 19.88
CA ALA A 206 19.63 -6.19 20.96
C ALA A 206 20.23 -5.48 22.19
N THR A 207 20.95 -4.38 21.98
CA THR A 207 21.57 -3.59 23.06
C THR A 207 20.53 -2.80 23.87
N VAL A 208 19.45 -2.33 23.23
CA VAL A 208 18.41 -1.50 23.87
C VAL A 208 17.35 -2.35 24.61
N GLY A 209 17.28 -3.65 24.31
CA GLY A 209 16.37 -4.58 24.97
C GLY A 209 14.92 -4.39 24.55
N ILE A 210 14.47 -5.16 23.56
CA ILE A 210 13.15 -5.00 22.96
C ILE A 210 12.09 -5.82 23.70
N PRO A 211 10.93 -5.23 24.07
CA PRO A 211 9.80 -5.95 24.62
C PRO A 211 9.41 -7.14 23.73
N LYS A 212 9.19 -8.31 24.33
CA LYS A 212 8.89 -9.55 23.58
C LYS A 212 7.40 -9.88 23.48
N ARG A 213 6.55 -9.14 24.19
CA ARG A 213 5.11 -9.42 24.36
C ARG A 213 4.20 -8.24 24.02
N ASP A 214 4.77 -7.11 23.65
CA ASP A 214 4.05 -5.88 23.33
C ASP A 214 4.60 -5.36 22.00
N TYR A 215 3.78 -5.46 20.96
CA TYR A 215 4.18 -5.08 19.61
C TYR A 215 4.35 -3.56 19.50
N ALA A 216 3.41 -2.79 20.04
CA ALA A 216 3.47 -1.33 19.98
C ALA A 216 4.69 -0.78 20.73
N GLY A 217 4.98 -1.31 21.92
CA GLY A 217 6.18 -0.98 22.67
C GLY A 217 7.48 -1.41 21.96
N ALA A 218 7.48 -2.55 21.27
CA ALA A 218 8.62 -2.99 20.46
C ALA A 218 8.88 -2.03 19.28
N VAL A 219 7.83 -1.64 18.55
CA VAL A 219 7.91 -0.67 17.44
C VAL A 219 8.45 0.68 17.89
N ALA A 220 7.96 1.21 19.02
CA ALA A 220 8.47 2.48 19.55
C ALA A 220 9.98 2.42 19.85
N LYS A 221 10.48 1.29 20.36
CA LYS A 221 11.92 1.11 20.60
C LYS A 221 12.71 0.97 19.30
N TRP A 222 12.20 0.22 18.31
CA TRP A 222 12.85 0.13 17.00
C TRP A 222 12.96 1.51 16.33
N GLN A 223 11.90 2.32 16.40
CA GLN A 223 11.92 3.68 15.87
C GLN A 223 12.94 4.56 16.60
N ALA A 224 12.99 4.51 17.93
CA ALA A 224 13.99 5.26 18.70
C ALA A 224 15.44 4.88 18.33
N VAL A 225 15.70 3.59 18.06
CA VAL A 225 17.00 3.15 17.55
C VAL A 225 17.25 3.66 16.14
N ALA A 226 16.25 3.59 15.24
CA ALA A 226 16.35 4.08 13.88
C ALA A 226 16.68 5.59 13.85
N ASP A 227 15.92 6.41 14.58
CA ASP A 227 16.16 7.85 14.72
C ASP A 227 17.57 8.13 15.23
N GLY A 228 18.01 7.40 16.26
CA GLY A 228 19.37 7.52 16.80
C GLY A 228 20.47 7.17 15.79
N THR A 229 20.23 6.21 14.89
CA THR A 229 21.19 5.86 13.83
C THR A 229 21.25 6.92 12.75
N GLU A 230 20.12 7.50 12.37
CA GLU A 230 20.04 8.59 11.39
C GLU A 230 20.71 9.85 11.92
N ASP A 231 20.47 10.20 13.19
CA ASP A 231 21.13 11.31 13.89
C ASP A 231 22.64 11.12 13.97
N CYS A 232 23.10 9.91 14.31
CA CYS A 232 24.53 9.59 14.30
C CYS A 232 25.14 9.74 12.90
N ALA A 233 24.44 9.30 11.86
CA ALA A 233 24.88 9.44 10.48
C ALA A 233 24.92 10.91 10.02
N LEU A 234 23.93 11.73 10.40
CA LEU A 234 23.91 13.17 10.14
C LEU A 234 25.03 13.89 10.87
N ARG A 235 25.26 13.57 12.15
CA ARG A 235 26.35 14.13 12.95
C ARG A 235 27.72 13.73 12.41
N ALA A 236 27.90 12.49 11.94
CA ALA A 236 29.12 12.05 11.30
C ALA A 236 29.38 12.80 9.98
N LYS A 237 28.34 13.01 9.15
CA LYS A 237 28.43 13.84 7.94
C LYS A 237 28.75 15.30 8.26
N ALA A 238 28.18 15.84 9.34
CA ALA A 238 28.47 17.20 9.80
C ALA A 238 29.93 17.36 10.27
N LYS A 239 30.49 16.36 10.98
CA LYS A 239 31.91 16.33 11.37
C LYS A 239 32.85 16.11 10.18
N GLY A 240 32.44 15.30 9.21
CA GLY A 240 33.19 15.01 7.98
C GLY A 240 33.22 16.19 6.99
N ARG A 241 32.25 17.10 7.08
CA ARG A 241 32.47 18.49 6.65
C ARG A 241 33.37 19.12 7.70
N ALA A 242 34.68 18.99 7.51
CA ALA A 242 35.63 19.88 8.17
C ALA A 242 35.06 21.29 8.03
N VAL A 243 34.59 21.86 9.14
CA VAL A 243 34.39 23.29 9.24
C VAL A 243 35.76 23.81 8.84
N TYR A 244 35.87 24.40 7.65
CA TYR A 244 36.93 25.34 7.40
C TYR A 244 36.64 26.43 8.43
N THR A 245 37.15 26.23 9.64
CA THR A 245 37.43 27.31 10.57
C THR A 245 38.51 28.09 9.85
N THR A 246 38.09 28.93 8.89
CA THR A 246 38.78 30.18 8.66
C THR A 246 38.88 30.77 10.04
N SER A 247 40.07 30.66 10.63
CA SER A 247 40.46 31.45 11.78
C SER A 247 39.95 32.85 11.50
N VAL A 248 38.98 33.29 12.28
CA VAL A 248 38.45 34.65 12.18
C VAL A 248 39.64 35.54 12.47
N GLN A 249 40.26 36.08 11.43
CA GLN A 249 41.29 37.09 11.61
C GLN A 249 40.55 38.33 12.10
N ARG A 250 40.71 38.63 13.38
CA ARG A 250 40.31 39.91 13.93
C ARG A 250 41.42 40.89 13.56
N ASP A 251 41.03 42.05 13.07
CA ASP A 251 41.99 43.13 12.89
C ASP A 251 42.37 43.74 14.24
N THR A 252 43.32 44.68 14.19
CA THR A 252 43.90 45.34 15.36
C THR A 252 42.90 46.13 16.19
N ASP A 253 41.74 46.46 15.62
CA ASP A 253 40.66 47.18 16.30
C ASP A 253 39.61 46.25 16.93
N GLY A 254 39.80 44.92 16.81
CA GLY A 254 38.94 43.91 17.42
C GLY A 254 37.70 43.57 16.59
N ASP A 255 37.58 44.12 15.38
CA ASP A 255 36.47 43.84 14.49
C ASP A 255 36.70 42.53 13.72
N VAL A 256 35.59 41.81 13.48
CA VAL A 256 35.59 40.58 12.72
C VAL A 256 35.70 40.94 11.24
N GLN A 257 36.84 40.65 10.62
CA GLN A 257 37.00 40.84 9.18
C GLN A 257 36.07 39.89 8.42
N MET A 258 34.96 40.43 7.92
CA MET A 258 34.01 39.71 7.08
C MET A 258 34.58 39.54 5.66
N THR A 259 35.59 38.69 5.48
CA THR A 259 36.04 38.30 4.15
C THR A 259 35.08 37.24 3.59
N GLY A 260 34.15 37.66 2.73
CA GLY A 260 33.54 36.73 1.77
C GLY A 260 32.05 36.90 1.51
N VAL A 261 31.63 38.03 0.96
CA VAL A 261 30.50 38.04 0.03
C VAL A 261 31.08 37.97 -1.38
N ASN A 262 30.67 36.95 -2.12
CA ASN A 262 30.94 36.60 -3.52
C ASN A 262 32.13 35.67 -3.81
N THR A 263 31.82 34.38 -3.99
CA THR A 263 31.75 33.78 -5.34
C THR A 263 31.13 32.39 -5.27
N THR A 264 29.96 32.25 -5.89
CA THR A 264 29.30 30.97 -6.17
C THR A 264 30.17 30.13 -7.10
N GLY A 265 30.96 29.24 -6.52
CA GLY A 265 31.71 28.21 -7.23
C GLY A 265 31.53 26.86 -6.54
N PHE A 266 30.48 26.12 -6.92
CA PHE A 266 30.29 24.74 -6.50
C PHE A 266 31.49 23.88 -6.94
N LYS A 267 32.42 23.62 -6.01
CA LYS A 267 33.42 22.57 -6.13
C LYS A 267 32.94 21.35 -5.35
N THR A 268 32.32 20.41 -6.06
CA THR A 268 32.11 19.05 -5.57
C THR A 268 33.46 18.38 -5.37
N LYS A 269 33.90 18.21 -4.12
CA LYS A 269 34.98 17.28 -3.76
C LYS A 269 34.44 15.85 -3.92
N LYS A 270 34.85 15.16 -4.99
CA LYS A 270 34.79 13.69 -5.08
C LYS A 270 36.20 13.16 -4.85
N SER A 271 36.35 12.39 -3.78
CA SER A 271 37.57 11.70 -3.39
C SER A 271 37.95 10.61 -4.39
N GLY A 272 39.24 10.62 -4.74
CA GLY A 272 40.12 9.53 -5.17
C GLY A 272 39.54 8.25 -5.80
N LYS A 273 39.82 8.08 -7.09
CA LYS A 273 40.37 6.81 -7.59
C LYS A 273 41.58 7.11 -8.47
N SER A 274 42.67 6.45 -8.10
CA SER A 274 44.00 6.38 -8.73
C SER A 274 43.99 6.52 -10.26
N GLY A 275 44.90 7.34 -10.77
CA GLY A 275 45.20 7.49 -12.19
C GLY A 275 46.40 8.43 -12.36
N ASN A 276 47.57 7.84 -12.53
CA ASN A 276 48.87 8.48 -12.67
C ASN A 276 48.85 9.47 -13.87
N ALA A 277 48.80 10.78 -13.61
CA ALA A 277 49.03 11.81 -14.62
C ALA A 277 49.51 13.10 -13.94
N SER A 278 50.73 13.51 -14.28
CA SER A 278 51.38 14.74 -13.83
C SER A 278 50.42 15.94 -13.90
N ALA A 279 49.99 16.43 -12.73
CA ALA A 279 49.01 17.49 -12.60
C ALA A 279 49.64 18.83 -12.97
N LYS A 280 49.37 19.29 -14.19
CA LYS A 280 49.69 20.67 -14.62
C LYS A 280 48.86 21.66 -13.80
N THR A 281 49.55 22.49 -13.02
CA THR A 281 49.02 23.46 -12.04
C THR A 281 48.44 24.73 -12.67
N GLY A 282 47.78 24.61 -13.83
CA GLY A 282 47.20 25.73 -14.56
C GLY A 282 45.68 25.80 -14.46
N THR A 283 45.15 27.03 -14.42
CA THR A 283 43.74 27.40 -14.59
C THR A 283 43.07 26.54 -15.66
N ALA A 284 41.86 26.03 -15.39
CA ALA A 284 41.12 25.21 -16.34
C ALA A 284 40.81 26.02 -17.61
N ALA A 285 40.96 25.38 -18.78
CA ALA A 285 40.59 26.01 -20.05
C ALA A 285 39.08 26.29 -20.10
N LYS A 286 38.70 27.43 -20.70
CA LYS A 286 37.29 27.78 -20.96
C LYS A 286 36.69 26.78 -21.95
N TRP A 287 35.49 26.27 -21.67
CA TRP A 287 34.73 25.48 -22.64
C TRP A 287 34.34 26.36 -23.83
N VAL A 288 34.56 25.87 -25.04
CA VAL A 288 34.22 26.57 -26.29
C VAL A 288 33.43 25.63 -27.19
N SER A 289 32.59 26.20 -28.07
CA SER A 289 31.79 25.43 -29.02
C SER A 289 32.66 24.66 -30.02
N GLN A 290 32.07 23.63 -30.61
CA GLN A 290 32.74 22.74 -31.57
C GLN A 290 33.25 23.48 -32.82
N ALA A 291 32.54 24.53 -33.26
CA ALA A 291 32.96 25.39 -34.36
C ALA A 291 34.29 26.10 -34.10
N VAL A 292 34.49 26.63 -32.88
CA VAL A 292 35.75 27.31 -32.51
C VAL A 292 36.90 26.31 -32.38
N LEU A 293 36.62 25.07 -31.96
CA LEU A 293 37.63 24.02 -31.94
C LEU A 293 38.07 23.60 -33.35
N ALA A 294 37.18 23.61 -34.33
CA ALA A 294 37.50 23.35 -35.74
C ALA A 294 38.39 24.47 -36.31
N GLN A 295 38.03 25.74 -36.08
CA GLN A 295 38.83 26.89 -36.50
C GLN A 295 40.25 26.85 -35.90
N ARG A 296 40.38 26.48 -34.63
CA ARG A 296 41.71 26.32 -33.99
C ARG A 296 42.54 25.20 -34.59
N ARG A 297 41.89 24.14 -35.09
CA ARG A 297 42.55 23.00 -35.74
C ARG A 297 43.12 23.43 -37.10
N GLU A 298 42.37 24.19 -37.87
CA GLU A 298 42.80 24.75 -39.16
C GLU A 298 43.92 25.77 -38.98
N ALA A 299 43.82 26.63 -37.96
CA ALA A 299 44.85 27.63 -37.64
C ALA A 299 46.10 27.05 -36.94
N GLY A 300 46.17 25.74 -36.70
CA GLY A 300 47.30 25.10 -36.01
C GLY A 300 47.49 25.53 -34.55
N GLN A 301 46.45 26.05 -33.90
CA GLN A 301 46.48 26.54 -32.53
C GLN A 301 46.16 25.44 -31.51
N CYS A 302 46.59 25.64 -30.26
CA CYS A 302 46.28 24.70 -29.19
C CYS A 302 44.77 24.64 -28.91
N LEU A 303 44.17 23.46 -28.95
CA LEU A 303 42.73 23.32 -28.71
C LEU A 303 42.29 23.69 -27.28
N ARG A 304 43.19 23.65 -26.29
CA ARG A 304 42.89 24.06 -24.91
C ARG A 304 42.96 25.58 -24.70
N CYS A 305 44.06 26.22 -25.10
CA CYS A 305 44.29 27.64 -24.79
C CYS A 305 44.09 28.61 -25.97
N GLY A 306 44.02 28.11 -27.20
CA GLY A 306 43.93 28.94 -28.41
C GLY A 306 45.23 29.65 -28.80
N LYS A 307 46.36 29.45 -28.09
CA LYS A 307 47.66 30.04 -28.47
C LYS A 307 48.36 29.18 -29.51
N ALA A 308 49.10 29.82 -30.42
CA ALA A 308 50.03 29.16 -31.33
C ALA A 308 51.29 28.69 -30.60
N GLY A 309 52.05 27.76 -31.21
CA GLY A 309 53.36 27.33 -30.71
C GLY A 309 53.38 26.10 -29.79
N HIS A 310 52.21 25.52 -29.44
CA HIS A 310 52.16 24.23 -28.76
C HIS A 310 50.86 23.47 -29.06
N ARG A 311 50.90 22.13 -28.92
CA ARG A 311 49.72 21.25 -29.03
C ARG A 311 49.17 20.90 -27.64
N ILE A 312 47.99 20.27 -27.61
CA ILE A 312 47.26 19.91 -26.38
C ILE A 312 48.16 19.19 -25.36
N ALA A 313 49.03 18.29 -25.83
CA ALA A 313 49.95 17.53 -24.99
C ALA A 313 50.89 18.44 -24.16
N ASN A 314 51.35 19.56 -24.74
CA ASN A 314 52.30 20.49 -24.12
C ASN A 314 51.62 21.72 -23.51
N CYS A 315 50.28 21.77 -23.48
CA CYS A 315 49.55 22.89 -22.89
C CYS A 315 49.57 22.82 -21.37
N ASN A 316 49.88 23.93 -20.68
CA ASN A 316 49.88 24.02 -19.22
C ASN A 316 48.47 24.13 -18.60
N MET A 317 47.42 24.27 -19.41
CA MET A 317 46.04 24.30 -18.91
C MET A 317 45.42 22.91 -18.81
N SER A 318 44.62 22.74 -17.76
CA SER A 318 43.77 21.56 -17.56
C SER A 318 42.63 21.49 -18.59
N SER A 319 42.10 20.29 -18.85
CA SER A 319 41.00 20.07 -19.78
C SER A 319 39.75 20.88 -19.42
N PRO A 320 39.00 21.41 -20.40
CA PRO A 320 37.79 22.18 -20.13
C PRO A 320 36.66 21.28 -19.60
N VAL A 321 35.87 21.79 -18.65
CA VAL A 321 34.68 21.10 -18.12
C VAL A 321 33.45 21.54 -18.91
N ARG A 322 32.68 20.58 -19.44
CA ARG A 322 31.46 20.85 -20.20
C ARG A 322 30.38 21.40 -19.25
N PRO A 323 29.77 22.57 -19.53
CA PRO A 323 28.64 23.04 -18.74
C PRO A 323 27.48 22.03 -18.89
N ALA A 324 26.84 21.67 -17.77
CA ALA A 324 25.72 20.75 -17.75
C ALA A 324 24.56 21.33 -18.59
N LYS A 325 24.00 20.54 -19.51
CA LYS A 325 22.78 20.91 -20.21
C LYS A 325 21.65 20.98 -19.17
N THR A 326 21.14 22.18 -18.90
CA THR A 326 19.85 22.36 -18.23
C THR A 326 18.77 21.74 -19.12
N THR A 327 18.26 20.57 -18.72
CA THR A 327 17.06 19.98 -19.29
C THR A 327 15.90 20.90 -19.01
N GLY A 328 15.42 21.57 -20.05
CA GLY A 328 14.27 22.45 -20.01
C GLY A 328 12.98 21.72 -19.63
N VAL A 329 12.13 22.47 -18.95
CA VAL A 329 10.71 22.21 -18.71
C VAL A 329 10.07 21.67 -20.00
N ARG A 330 9.49 20.46 -19.94
CA ARG A 330 8.62 19.92 -20.99
C ARG A 330 7.33 20.75 -20.98
N VAL A 331 7.17 21.59 -21.98
CA VAL A 331 5.84 22.05 -22.42
C VAL A 331 5.19 20.87 -23.12
N CYS A 332 3.97 20.55 -22.71
CA CYS A 332 3.14 19.52 -23.32
C CYS A 332 2.67 20.03 -24.68
N ASP A 333 3.24 19.49 -25.77
CA ASP A 333 2.65 19.62 -27.09
C ASP A 333 1.41 18.71 -27.15
N VAL A 334 0.24 19.33 -27.31
CA VAL A 334 -1.00 18.67 -27.71
C VAL A 334 -0.84 18.33 -29.19
N SER A 335 -0.75 17.04 -29.51
CA SER A 335 -0.82 16.56 -30.89
C SER A 335 -2.26 16.19 -31.20
N GLU A 336 -2.78 16.95 -32.16
CA GLU A 336 -4.08 16.90 -32.81
C GLU A 336 -4.30 15.57 -33.55
N GLU A 337 -5.58 15.21 -33.66
CA GLU A 337 -6.11 14.00 -34.27
C GLU A 337 -5.80 13.92 -35.77
N THR A 338 -5.53 12.71 -36.27
CA THR A 338 -5.87 12.34 -37.65
C THR A 338 -6.39 10.90 -37.65
N GLU A 339 -7.69 10.80 -37.92
CA GLU A 339 -8.41 9.60 -38.36
C GLU A 339 -7.90 9.22 -39.75
N ASP A 340 -7.61 7.94 -39.98
CA ASP A 340 -7.55 7.35 -41.32
C ASP A 340 -8.17 5.95 -41.26
N ASP A 341 -9.46 5.91 -41.60
CA ASP A 341 -10.17 4.75 -42.08
C ASP A 341 -9.62 4.33 -43.46
N ALA A 342 -9.19 3.09 -43.59
CA ALA A 342 -9.11 2.43 -44.90
C ALA A 342 -9.28 0.92 -44.76
N ASP A 343 -10.47 0.47 -45.16
CA ASP A 343 -10.83 -0.85 -45.63
C ASP A 343 -9.70 -1.58 -46.39
N SER A 344 -9.51 -2.87 -46.08
CA SER A 344 -9.25 -3.87 -47.12
C SER A 344 -9.68 -5.25 -46.64
N ASP A 345 -10.89 -5.61 -47.05
CA ASP A 345 -11.31 -6.97 -47.37
C ASP A 345 -10.30 -7.59 -48.34
N ASP A 346 -9.76 -8.78 -48.02
CA ASP A 346 -9.37 -9.73 -49.06
C ASP A 346 -9.44 -11.16 -48.53
N SER A 347 -10.15 -11.98 -49.30
CA SER A 347 -10.48 -13.37 -49.05
C SER A 347 -9.42 -14.26 -49.66
N GLU A 348 -8.88 -15.26 -48.94
CA GLU A 348 -8.51 -16.50 -49.63
C GLU A 348 -8.50 -17.75 -48.75
N LYS A 349 -9.07 -18.80 -49.33
CA LYS A 349 -9.19 -20.18 -48.88
C LYS A 349 -7.81 -20.83 -48.81
N ASP A 350 -7.63 -21.82 -47.93
CA ASP A 350 -7.33 -23.17 -48.39
C ASP A 350 -7.33 -24.21 -47.25
N LEU A 351 -8.04 -25.30 -47.51
CA LEU A 351 -7.98 -26.57 -46.80
C LEU A 351 -6.71 -27.32 -47.23
N PRO A 352 -6.18 -28.20 -46.37
CA PRO A 352 -5.63 -29.44 -46.88
C PRO A 352 -6.34 -30.66 -46.27
N SER A 353 -6.86 -31.49 -47.16
CA SER A 353 -7.10 -32.91 -46.91
C SER A 353 -5.77 -33.65 -46.92
N ALA A 354 -5.51 -34.45 -45.88
CA ALA A 354 -4.78 -35.70 -45.95
C ALA A 354 -5.26 -36.60 -44.80
#